data_AF-A0A959Y6Q9-F1
#
_entry.id   AF-A0A959Y6Q9-F1
#
_cell.length_a   1.000
_cell.length_b   1.000
_cell.length_c   1.000
_cell.angle_alpha   90.00
_cell.angle_beta   90.00
_cell.angle_gamma   90.00
#
_symmetry.space_group_name_H-M   'P 1'
#
loop_
_entity.id
_entity.type
_entity.pdbx_description
1 polymer ?
#
loop_
_entity_poly.entity_id
_entity_poly.type
_entity_poly.pdbx_seq_one_letter_code
_entity_poly.pdbx_strand_id
1 'polypeptide(L)'
;PMFGPVPAPVTWLGRPRFTEGLPIAVDSLPHIDAIFFSHDHYDHLDHGSILKLKDRTDAFFVPLGVGAHLRAWGVPEERIHELDWWQETTYQGLDLAFTPARHFSGRGLMDRFSTLWGSWVIKGRTGSIYFSGDGGYGPHFAEIGERYGPFDLALMECGQYNELWAQIHMMPEETAQAAMDVRAKH
;
A
#
# COMPACT_ATOMS: atom_id res chain seq x y z
N PRO A 1 3.42 -0.55 -6.01
CA PRO A 1 3.16 -0.51 -7.48
C PRO A 1 3.52 -1.85 -8.12
N MET A 2 2.65 -2.34 -9.03
CA MET A 2 2.84 -3.60 -9.74
C MET A 2 2.63 -3.44 -11.24
N PHE A 3 3.74 -3.27 -11.95
CA PHE A 3 3.82 -3.19 -13.41
C PHE A 3 4.27 -4.51 -14.05
N GLY A 4 4.74 -5.48 -13.25
CA GLY A 4 5.07 -6.82 -13.72
C GLY A 4 3.88 -7.58 -14.31
N PRO A 5 4.10 -8.58 -15.17
CA PRO A 5 3.01 -9.32 -15.81
C PRO A 5 2.21 -10.20 -14.84
N VAL A 6 2.81 -10.60 -13.72
CA VAL A 6 2.30 -11.58 -12.76
C VAL A 6 2.70 -11.21 -11.32
N PRO A 7 1.80 -11.36 -10.33
CA PRO A 7 2.12 -11.11 -8.92
C PRO A 7 2.73 -12.37 -8.30
N ALA A 8 3.98 -12.68 -8.65
CA ALA A 8 4.68 -13.89 -8.19
C ALA A 8 6.22 -13.68 -8.14
N PRO A 9 6.98 -14.48 -7.37
CA PRO A 9 8.44 -14.36 -7.31
C PRO A 9 9.13 -14.64 -8.65
N VAL A 10 8.53 -15.54 -9.44
CA VAL A 10 8.95 -15.88 -10.79
C VAL A 10 7.72 -16.03 -11.66
N THR A 11 7.86 -15.70 -12.94
CA THR A 11 6.69 -15.44 -13.79
C THR A 11 5.79 -16.64 -14.07
N TRP A 12 6.34 -17.85 -13.97
CA TRP A 12 5.65 -19.10 -14.24
C TRP A 12 4.89 -19.67 -13.04
N LEU A 13 5.00 -19.07 -11.84
CA LEU A 13 4.22 -19.45 -10.65
C LEU A 13 2.94 -18.63 -10.48
N GLY A 14 2.77 -17.56 -11.25
CA GLY A 14 1.61 -16.66 -11.17
C GLY A 14 0.67 -16.82 -12.36
N ARG A 15 -0.54 -16.27 -12.22
CA ARG A 15 -1.42 -16.02 -13.36
C ARG A 15 -1.22 -14.58 -13.85
N PRO A 16 -1.24 -14.34 -15.17
CA PRO A 16 -1.15 -13.00 -15.70
C PRO A 16 -2.36 -12.18 -15.26
N ARG A 17 -2.18 -10.86 -15.19
CA ARG A 17 -3.27 -9.90 -15.10
C ARG A 17 -4.33 -10.17 -16.18
N PHE A 18 -5.60 -9.96 -15.86
CA PHE A 18 -6.70 -10.09 -16.83
C PHE A 18 -6.81 -8.88 -17.77
N THR A 19 -6.21 -7.75 -17.39
CA THR A 19 -6.24 -6.53 -18.20
C THR A 19 -5.29 -6.63 -19.40
N GLU A 20 -5.75 -6.13 -20.55
CA GLU A 20 -4.92 -6.03 -21.75
C GLU A 20 -3.97 -4.84 -21.63
N GLY A 21 -2.70 -5.14 -21.29
CA GLY A 21 -1.66 -4.13 -21.16
C GLY A 21 -1.77 -3.28 -19.90
N LEU A 22 -0.96 -2.22 -19.86
CA LEU A 22 -0.94 -1.22 -18.80
C LEU A 22 -1.51 0.09 -19.34
N PRO A 23 -2.31 0.83 -18.54
CA PRO A 23 -2.83 2.13 -18.97
C PRO A 23 -1.71 3.17 -19.16
N ILE A 24 -0.55 2.96 -18.54
CA ILE A 24 0.66 3.76 -18.69
C ILE A 24 1.90 2.87 -18.71
N ALA A 25 2.84 3.15 -19.61
CA ALA A 25 4.13 2.47 -19.59
C ALA A 25 4.94 2.96 -18.38
N VAL A 26 5.53 2.04 -17.63
CA VAL A 26 6.38 2.38 -16.48
C VAL A 26 7.53 3.31 -16.87
N ASP A 27 8.10 3.13 -18.07
CA ASP A 27 9.20 3.94 -18.57
C ASP A 27 8.77 5.38 -18.93
N SER A 28 7.48 5.60 -19.18
CA SER A 28 6.90 6.93 -19.46
C SER A 28 6.48 7.69 -18.20
N LEU A 29 6.57 7.09 -17.01
CA LEU A 29 6.30 7.81 -15.77
C LEU A 29 7.31 8.94 -15.59
N PRO A 30 6.87 10.12 -15.13
CA PRO A 30 7.76 11.23 -14.81
C PRO A 30 8.63 10.88 -13.61
N HIS A 31 9.45 11.85 -13.18
CA HIS A 31 10.07 11.80 -11.87
C HIS A 31 9.01 11.62 -10.78
N ILE A 32 9.31 10.83 -9.75
CA ILE A 32 8.38 10.47 -8.67
C ILE A 32 8.96 10.95 -7.34
N ASP A 33 8.27 11.87 -6.67
CA ASP A 33 8.75 12.39 -5.38
C ASP A 33 8.62 11.35 -4.26
N ALA A 34 7.58 10.52 -4.30
CA ALA A 34 7.32 9.49 -3.28
C ALA A 34 6.54 8.28 -3.82
N ILE A 35 6.87 7.09 -3.34
CA ILE A 35 6.08 5.85 -3.52
C ILE A 35 5.69 5.31 -2.13
N PHE A 36 4.43 4.90 -1.98
CA PHE A 36 3.88 4.35 -0.74
C PHE A 36 3.54 2.85 -0.90
N PHE A 37 3.79 2.06 0.14
CA PHE A 37 3.47 0.63 0.19
C PHE A 37 2.61 0.30 1.40
N SER A 38 1.55 -0.48 1.20
CA SER A 38 0.72 -0.98 2.30
C SER A 38 1.31 -2.21 2.97
N HIS A 39 1.88 -3.14 2.20
CA HIS A 39 2.46 -4.40 2.67
C HIS A 39 3.34 -5.03 1.57
N ASP A 40 3.88 -6.21 1.86
CA ASP A 40 4.90 -6.87 1.04
C ASP A 40 4.38 -7.98 0.12
N HIS A 41 3.07 -8.14 -0.13
CA HIS A 41 2.63 -9.17 -1.09
C HIS A 41 3.05 -8.84 -2.53
N TYR A 42 3.12 -9.85 -3.39
CA TYR A 42 3.67 -9.73 -4.75
C TYR A 42 2.88 -8.79 -5.67
N ASP A 43 1.60 -8.60 -5.42
CA ASP A 43 0.71 -7.67 -6.10
C ASP A 43 0.82 -6.22 -5.59
N HIS A 44 1.43 -6.00 -4.42
CA HIS A 44 1.64 -4.66 -3.85
C HIS A 44 3.11 -4.20 -3.94
N LEU A 45 4.05 -5.16 -3.86
CA LEU A 45 5.49 -4.96 -3.91
C LEU A 45 6.10 -5.85 -5.02
N ASP A 46 6.25 -5.28 -6.21
CA ASP A 46 6.80 -5.95 -7.37
C ASP A 46 8.28 -5.58 -7.60
N HIS A 47 9.16 -6.58 -7.56
CA HIS A 47 10.59 -6.42 -7.77
C HIS A 47 10.92 -5.77 -9.12
N GLY A 48 10.24 -6.20 -10.19
CA GLY A 48 10.47 -5.65 -11.53
C GLY A 48 10.11 -4.16 -11.62
N SER A 49 9.04 -3.76 -10.94
CA SER A 49 8.65 -2.35 -10.81
C SER A 49 9.70 -1.54 -10.04
N ILE A 50 10.19 -2.05 -8.91
CA ILE A 50 11.22 -1.34 -8.12
C ILE A 50 12.49 -1.10 -8.94
N LEU A 51 12.99 -2.12 -9.65
CA LEU A 51 14.20 -1.97 -10.47
C LEU A 51 14.08 -0.89 -11.55
N LYS A 52 12.88 -0.67 -12.09
CA LYS A 52 12.63 0.36 -13.11
C LYS A 52 12.42 1.75 -12.52
N LEU A 53 11.93 1.83 -11.28
CA LEU A 53 11.51 3.09 -10.65
C LEU A 53 12.56 3.68 -9.70
N LYS A 54 13.42 2.86 -9.09
CA LYS A 54 14.32 3.31 -8.02
C LYS A 54 15.20 4.51 -8.37
N ASP A 55 15.68 4.58 -9.61
CA ASP A 55 16.60 5.66 -10.03
C ASP A 55 15.88 6.98 -10.37
N ARG A 56 14.54 6.98 -10.39
CA ARG A 56 13.68 8.16 -10.64
C ARG A 56 12.72 8.46 -9.47
N THR A 57 12.99 7.89 -8.31
CA THR A 57 12.17 8.07 -7.10
C THR A 57 13.02 8.61 -5.96
N ASP A 58 12.54 9.68 -5.34
CA ASP A 58 13.23 10.33 -4.21
C ASP A 58 12.99 9.63 -2.87
N ALA A 59 11.76 9.18 -2.60
CA ALA A 59 11.40 8.55 -1.33
C ALA A 59 10.48 7.34 -1.47
N PHE A 60 10.69 6.36 -0.59
CA PHE A 60 9.90 5.14 -0.45
C PHE A 60 9.36 5.07 0.98
N PHE A 61 8.05 5.20 1.14
CA PHE A 61 7.36 5.06 2.42
C PHE A 61 6.79 3.65 2.52
N VAL A 62 7.27 2.91 3.51
CA VAL A 62 6.99 1.48 3.65
C VAL A 62 6.64 1.11 5.09
N PRO A 63 5.91 0.00 5.29
CA PRO A 63 5.71 -0.57 6.62
C PRO A 63 7.03 -1.07 7.20
N LEU A 64 7.15 -1.06 8.52
CA LEU A 64 8.30 -1.61 9.24
C LEU A 64 8.68 -3.01 8.74
N GLY A 65 9.96 -3.19 8.37
CA GLY A 65 10.52 -4.44 7.87
C GLY A 65 10.55 -4.56 6.34
N VAL A 66 9.63 -3.90 5.62
CA VAL A 66 9.59 -3.95 4.14
C VAL A 66 10.81 -3.28 3.51
N GLY A 67 11.45 -2.33 4.21
CA GLY A 67 12.67 -1.68 3.74
C GLY A 67 13.82 -2.64 3.49
N ALA A 68 13.83 -3.82 4.14
CA ALA A 68 14.82 -4.87 3.87
C ALA A 68 14.79 -5.35 2.41
N HIS A 69 13.61 -5.50 1.81
CA HIS A 69 13.48 -5.85 0.40
C HIS A 69 14.04 -4.76 -0.51
N LEU A 70 13.67 -3.51 -0.26
CA LEU A 70 14.11 -2.37 -1.07
C LEU A 70 15.64 -2.20 -1.03
N ARG A 71 16.25 -2.31 0.15
CA ARG A 71 17.72 -2.30 0.31
C ARG A 71 18.38 -3.44 -0.47
N ALA A 72 17.83 -4.66 -0.38
CA ALA A 72 18.33 -5.81 -1.14
C ALA A 72 18.23 -5.61 -2.67
N TRP A 73 17.28 -4.80 -3.13
CA TRP A 73 17.10 -4.46 -4.55
C TRP A 73 17.86 -3.19 -4.98
N GLY A 74 18.68 -2.64 -4.06
CA GLY A 74 19.58 -1.54 -4.30
C GLY A 74 18.89 -0.19 -4.36
N VAL A 75 17.81 0.01 -3.59
CA VAL A 75 17.32 1.34 -3.22
C VAL A 75 18.22 1.89 -2.10
N PRO A 76 18.74 3.13 -2.22
CA PRO A 76 19.55 3.73 -1.17
C PRO A 76 18.80 3.86 0.16
N GLU A 77 19.46 3.57 1.28
CA GLU A 77 18.84 3.54 2.61
C GLU A 77 18.24 4.88 3.01
N GLU A 78 18.88 5.98 2.64
CA GLU A 78 18.43 7.34 2.90
C GLU A 78 17.11 7.72 2.19
N ARG A 79 16.68 6.92 1.21
CA ARG A 79 15.39 7.10 0.51
C ARG A 79 14.29 6.22 1.09
N ILE A 80 14.57 5.37 2.07
CA ILE A 80 13.62 4.41 2.62
C ILE A 80 13.15 4.90 3.99
N HIS A 81 11.85 5.10 4.12
CA HIS A 81 11.19 5.53 5.35
C HIS A 81 10.28 4.40 5.84
N GLU A 82 10.75 3.66 6.85
CA GLU A 82 9.99 2.59 7.48
C GLU A 82 9.17 3.15 8.65
N LEU A 83 7.86 2.88 8.66
CA LEU A 83 6.96 3.32 9.71
C LEU A 83 6.22 2.14 10.35
N ASP A 84 6.08 2.19 11.67
CA ASP A 84 5.15 1.37 12.46
C ASP A 84 3.77 2.04 12.52
N TRP A 85 2.74 1.30 12.93
CA TRP A 85 1.40 1.86 13.08
C TRP A 85 1.40 3.06 14.03
N TRP A 86 0.64 4.08 13.62
CA TRP A 86 0.51 5.37 14.27
C TRP A 86 1.78 6.21 14.32
N GLN A 87 2.86 5.76 13.68
CA GLN A 87 3.99 6.64 13.43
C GLN A 87 3.61 7.65 12.35
N GLU A 88 4.06 8.87 12.59
CA GLU A 88 3.82 10.02 11.73
C GLU A 88 5.16 10.58 11.26
N THR A 89 5.17 11.12 10.06
CA THR A 89 6.33 11.83 9.51
C THR A 89 5.86 12.94 8.58
N THR A 90 6.79 13.80 8.18
CA THR A 90 6.52 14.85 7.20
C THR A 90 7.44 14.72 6.01
N TYR A 91 6.92 15.00 4.81
CA TYR A 91 7.70 14.94 3.59
C TYR A 91 7.20 15.97 2.58
N GLN A 92 8.06 16.92 2.21
CA GLN A 92 7.75 17.98 1.24
C GLN A 92 6.41 18.71 1.50
N GLY A 93 6.07 18.94 2.77
CA GLY A 93 4.82 19.61 3.17
C GLY A 93 3.58 18.71 3.19
N LEU A 94 3.76 17.39 3.09
CA LEU A 94 2.76 16.38 3.43
C LEU A 94 2.95 15.92 4.87
N ASP A 95 1.86 15.83 5.61
CA ASP A 95 1.79 15.09 6.88
C ASP A 95 1.34 13.66 6.55
N LEU A 96 2.17 12.70 6.94
CA LEU A 96 2.00 11.28 6.62
C LEU A 96 1.83 10.50 7.92
N ALA A 97 0.90 9.55 7.94
CA ALA A 97 0.81 8.57 9.02
C ALA A 97 0.62 7.17 8.45
N PHE A 98 1.34 6.20 9.00
CA PHE A 98 1.09 4.80 8.71
C PHE A 98 0.08 4.26 9.72
N THR A 99 -1.05 3.74 9.26
CA THR A 99 -2.17 3.35 10.13
C THR A 99 -2.46 1.85 10.02
N PRO A 100 -3.13 1.23 11.01
CA PRO A 100 -3.44 -0.18 10.96
C PRO A 100 -4.32 -0.57 9.77
N ALA A 101 -4.17 -1.83 9.35
CA ALA A 101 -5.12 -2.56 8.53
C ALA A 101 -5.22 -3.98 9.05
N ARG A 102 -6.33 -4.67 8.76
CA ARG A 102 -6.52 -6.05 9.18
C ARG A 102 -6.07 -7.04 8.10
N HIS A 103 -4.76 -7.23 7.95
CA HIS A 103 -4.19 -8.07 6.91
C HIS A 103 -2.99 -8.89 7.43
N PHE A 104 -2.10 -9.30 6.54
CA PHE A 104 -0.85 -9.99 6.84
C PHE A 104 0.25 -9.63 5.83
N SER A 105 1.43 -10.21 6.03
CA SER A 105 2.60 -10.07 5.16
C SER A 105 3.26 -11.44 4.92
N GLY A 106 4.16 -11.48 3.94
CA GLY A 106 5.00 -12.63 3.63
C GLY A 106 5.08 -12.92 2.13
N ARG A 107 6.24 -13.39 1.69
CA ARG A 107 6.56 -13.65 0.28
C ARG A 107 7.06 -15.07 0.02
N GLY A 108 7.24 -15.87 1.05
CA GLY A 108 7.78 -17.22 1.01
C GLY A 108 7.07 -18.17 1.98
N LEU A 109 7.67 -19.35 2.19
CA LEU A 109 7.07 -20.39 3.03
C LEU A 109 7.25 -20.16 4.53
N MET A 110 8.21 -19.31 4.92
CA MET A 110 8.69 -19.17 6.31
C MET A 110 8.77 -17.73 6.79
N ASP A 111 8.25 -16.76 6.02
CA ASP A 111 8.38 -15.32 6.28
C ASP A 111 7.02 -14.63 6.52
N ARG A 112 5.96 -15.42 6.73
CA ARG A 112 4.64 -14.88 7.07
C ARG A 112 4.74 -14.04 8.33
N PHE A 113 4.18 -12.82 8.30
CA PHE A 113 4.24 -11.85 9.39
C PHE A 113 5.65 -11.32 9.73
N SER A 114 6.64 -11.49 8.84
CA SER A 114 8.01 -10.99 9.08
C SER A 114 8.17 -9.49 8.86
N THR A 115 7.25 -8.85 8.14
CA THR A 115 7.15 -7.40 7.98
C THR A 115 5.77 -6.91 8.42
N LEU A 116 5.64 -5.61 8.65
CA LEU A 116 4.36 -4.99 8.94
C LEU A 116 3.52 -4.82 7.66
N TRP A 117 2.23 -4.54 7.84
CA TRP A 117 1.23 -4.22 6.82
C TRP A 117 0.32 -3.12 7.35
N GLY A 118 -0.40 -2.39 6.50
CA GLY A 118 -1.25 -1.31 6.97
C GLY A 118 -1.77 -0.42 5.86
N SER A 119 -2.23 0.75 6.28
CA SER A 119 -2.86 1.79 5.48
C SER A 119 -2.08 3.11 5.61
N TRP A 120 -2.37 4.06 4.72
CA TRP A 120 -1.71 5.37 4.72
C TRP A 120 -2.70 6.51 4.84
N VAL A 121 -2.37 7.45 5.72
CA VAL A 121 -2.93 8.79 5.78
C VAL A 121 -1.94 9.74 5.11
N ILE A 122 -2.42 10.50 4.12
CA ILE A 122 -1.63 11.46 3.38
C ILE A 122 -2.37 12.80 3.38
N LYS A 123 -1.90 13.76 4.17
CA LYS A 123 -2.52 15.09 4.29
C LYS A 123 -1.60 16.15 3.69
N GLY A 124 -2.10 16.83 2.67
CA GLY A 124 -1.47 18.00 2.09
C GLY A 124 -2.20 19.28 2.49
N ARG A 125 -1.67 20.42 2.03
CA ARG A 125 -2.22 21.75 2.33
C ARG A 125 -3.65 21.97 1.81
N THR A 126 -4.03 21.28 0.73
CA THR A 126 -5.29 21.50 0.01
C THR A 126 -6.17 20.26 -0.08
N GLY A 127 -5.72 19.12 0.42
CA GLY A 127 -6.44 17.87 0.28
C GLY A 127 -5.82 16.75 1.10
N SER A 128 -6.60 15.71 1.33
CA SER A 128 -6.23 14.56 2.14
C SER A 128 -6.70 13.25 1.51
N ILE A 129 -5.82 12.26 1.52
CA ILE A 129 -6.06 10.94 0.95
C ILE A 129 -5.90 9.89 2.04
N TYR A 130 -6.82 8.95 2.10
CA TYR A 130 -6.65 7.69 2.79
C TYR A 130 -6.41 6.58 1.77
N PHE A 131 -5.42 5.72 1.99
CA PHE A 131 -5.17 4.52 1.18
C PHE A 131 -5.23 3.29 2.09
N SER A 132 -6.23 2.43 1.90
CA SER A 132 -6.50 1.32 2.83
C SER A 132 -5.45 0.22 2.80
N GLY A 133 -4.77 0.04 1.65
CA GLY A 133 -4.13 -1.25 1.37
C GLY A 133 -5.17 -2.36 1.30
N ASP A 134 -4.74 -3.57 1.62
CA ASP A 134 -5.63 -4.73 1.75
C ASP A 134 -5.92 -4.98 3.24
N GLY A 135 -7.08 -5.55 3.55
CA GLY A 135 -7.54 -5.77 4.90
C GLY A 135 -9.01 -6.20 5.03
N GLY A 136 -9.32 -6.86 6.13
CA GLY A 136 -10.70 -7.10 6.55
C GLY A 136 -11.29 -5.90 7.28
N TYR A 137 -12.62 -5.89 7.39
CA TYR A 137 -13.33 -4.88 8.17
C TYR A 137 -13.00 -4.96 9.67
N GLY A 138 -12.99 -3.81 10.35
CA GLY A 138 -12.76 -3.74 11.78
C GLY A 138 -12.80 -2.31 12.35
N PRO A 139 -12.66 -2.17 13.68
CA PRO A 139 -12.83 -0.88 14.37
C PRO A 139 -11.74 0.17 14.03
N HIS A 140 -10.62 -0.27 13.45
CA HIS A 140 -9.54 0.63 13.05
C HIS A 140 -9.99 1.69 12.05
N PHE A 141 -10.96 1.43 11.16
CA PHE A 141 -11.45 2.45 10.23
C PHE A 141 -12.11 3.63 10.95
N ALA A 142 -12.96 3.35 11.94
CA ALA A 142 -13.58 4.40 12.74
C ALA A 142 -12.54 5.17 13.57
N GLU A 143 -11.55 4.47 14.16
CA GLU A 143 -10.45 5.10 14.89
C GLU A 143 -9.61 6.03 13.98
N ILE A 144 -9.31 5.59 12.76
CA ILE A 144 -8.61 6.39 11.75
C ILE A 144 -9.45 7.62 11.34
N GLY A 145 -10.75 7.44 11.10
CA GLY A 145 -11.66 8.54 10.78
C GLY A 145 -11.82 9.56 11.90
N GLU A 146 -11.78 9.11 13.16
CA GLU A 146 -11.77 9.98 14.33
C GLU A 146 -10.47 10.78 14.46
N ARG A 147 -9.31 10.14 14.27
CA ARG A 147 -8.01 10.78 14.45
C ARG A 147 -7.62 11.70 13.29
N TYR A 148 -7.86 11.27 12.05
CA TYR A 148 -7.30 11.91 10.87
C TYR A 148 -8.34 12.47 9.90
N GLY A 149 -9.56 11.94 9.93
CA GLY A 149 -10.65 12.35 9.05
C GLY A 149 -11.19 13.76 9.35
N PRO A 150 -12.04 14.30 8.47
CA PRO A 150 -12.50 13.71 7.21
C PRO A 150 -11.41 13.69 6.12
N PHE A 151 -11.53 12.74 5.19
CA PHE A 151 -10.67 12.65 4.01
C PHE A 151 -11.38 13.18 2.76
N ASP A 152 -10.63 13.81 1.86
CA ASP A 152 -11.19 14.25 0.58
C ASP A 152 -11.35 13.07 -0.39
N LEU A 153 -10.43 12.09 -0.35
CA LEU A 153 -10.49 10.86 -1.15
C LEU A 153 -10.05 9.65 -0.33
N ALA A 154 -10.78 8.55 -0.41
CA ALA A 154 -10.36 7.25 0.12
C ALA A 154 -10.20 6.22 -0.99
N LEU A 155 -8.98 5.71 -1.13
CA LEU A 155 -8.65 4.57 -1.99
C LEU A 155 -8.83 3.29 -1.20
N MET A 156 -10.03 2.70 -1.33
CA MET A 156 -10.43 1.50 -0.62
C MET A 156 -10.27 0.25 -1.50
N GLU A 157 -9.78 -0.86 -0.94
CA GLU A 157 -9.85 -2.14 -1.63
C GLU A 157 -11.32 -2.54 -1.84
N CYS A 158 -11.60 -3.23 -2.95
CA CYS A 158 -12.94 -3.71 -3.26
C CYS A 158 -12.91 -5.03 -4.05
N GLY A 159 -11.81 -5.78 -3.95
CA GLY A 159 -11.54 -7.00 -4.72
C GLY A 159 -11.21 -8.18 -3.83
N GLN A 160 -10.96 -9.35 -4.44
CA GLN A 160 -10.63 -10.60 -3.72
C GLN A 160 -11.62 -10.99 -2.62
N TYR A 161 -12.85 -10.45 -2.57
CA TYR A 161 -13.79 -10.75 -1.48
C TYR A 161 -14.27 -12.21 -1.50
N ASN A 162 -14.31 -12.83 -0.33
CA ASN A 162 -14.86 -14.18 -0.12
C ASN A 162 -15.14 -14.41 1.37
N GLU A 163 -16.20 -15.15 1.67
CA GLU A 163 -16.55 -15.50 3.05
C GLU A 163 -15.41 -16.24 3.79
N LEU A 164 -14.62 -17.06 3.08
CA LEU A 164 -13.53 -17.86 3.67
C LEU A 164 -12.35 -17.01 4.16
N TRP A 165 -12.21 -15.77 3.71
CA TRP A 165 -11.11 -14.88 4.11
C TRP A 165 -11.57 -13.43 4.30
N ALA A 166 -12.84 -13.23 4.66
CA ALA A 166 -13.44 -11.93 4.96
C ALA A 166 -12.72 -11.15 6.07
N GLN A 167 -11.92 -11.83 6.90
CA GLN A 167 -11.12 -11.20 7.95
C GLN A 167 -9.86 -10.50 7.42
N ILE A 168 -9.50 -10.70 6.15
CA ILE A 168 -8.32 -10.09 5.51
C ILE A 168 -8.61 -9.42 4.17
N HIS A 169 -9.82 -9.58 3.61
CA HIS A 169 -10.35 -8.79 2.50
C HIS A 169 -11.82 -8.48 2.76
N MET A 170 -12.20 -7.21 2.71
CA MET A 170 -13.56 -6.76 2.94
C MET A 170 -14.56 -7.29 1.90
N MET A 171 -15.79 -7.54 2.33
CA MET A 171 -16.94 -7.63 1.42
C MET A 171 -17.25 -6.25 0.81
N PRO A 172 -17.89 -6.17 -0.36
CA PRO A 172 -18.21 -4.88 -1.00
C PRO A 172 -19.00 -3.92 -0.10
N GLU A 173 -19.94 -4.42 0.70
CA GLU A 173 -20.72 -3.62 1.64
C GLU A 173 -19.85 -3.08 2.78
N GLU A 174 -18.90 -3.90 3.27
CA GLU A 174 -17.93 -3.49 4.29
C GLU A 174 -16.97 -2.43 3.75
N THR A 175 -16.61 -2.50 2.47
CA THR A 175 -15.81 -1.46 1.80
C THR A 175 -16.51 -0.10 1.84
N ALA A 176 -17.80 -0.07 1.51
CA ALA A 176 -18.62 1.13 1.57
C ALA A 176 -18.75 1.64 3.01
N GLN A 177 -18.93 0.75 3.97
CA GLN A 177 -18.98 1.11 5.39
C GLN A 177 -17.64 1.68 5.89
N ALA A 178 -16.52 1.04 5.54
CA ALA A 178 -15.19 1.50 5.91
C ALA A 178 -14.89 2.90 5.34
N ALA A 179 -15.34 3.20 4.12
CA ALA A 179 -15.24 4.54 3.54
C ALA A 179 -16.02 5.60 4.35
N MET A 180 -17.21 5.25 4.86
CA MET A 180 -17.97 6.12 5.77
C MET A 180 -17.28 6.28 7.12
N ASP A 181 -16.73 5.19 7.67
CA ASP A 181 -16.08 5.18 8.98
C ASP A 181 -14.79 6.02 9.00
N VAL A 182 -14.00 6.00 7.92
CA VAL A 182 -12.87 6.92 7.76
C VAL A 182 -13.30 8.35 7.44
N ARG A 183 -14.60 8.60 7.25
CA ARG A 183 -15.20 9.91 6.93
C ARG A 183 -14.71 10.47 5.59
N ALA A 184 -14.66 9.61 4.57
CA ALA A 184 -14.29 10.00 3.21
C ALA A 184 -15.42 10.80 2.53
N LYS A 185 -15.05 11.82 1.74
CA LYS A 185 -15.98 12.54 0.85
C LYS A 185 -16.15 11.84 -0.50
N HIS A 186 -15.07 11.22 -1.00
CA HIS A 186 -15.00 10.53 -2.28
C HIS A 186 -14.29 9.20 -2.15
#